data_AF-A0A1T5ABW9-F1
#
_entry.id   AF-A0A1T5ABW9-F1
#
_cell.length_a   1.000
_cell.length_b   1.000
_cell.length_c   1.000
_cell.angle_alpha   90.00
_cell.angle_beta   90.00
_cell.angle_gamma   90.00
#
_symmetry.space_group_name_H-M   'P 1'
#
loop_
_entity.id
_entity.type
_entity.pdbx_description
1 polymer ?
#
loop_
_entity_poly.entity_id
_entity_poly.type
_entity_poly.pdbx_seq_one_letter_code
_entity_poly.pdbx_strand_id
1 'polypeptide(L)'
;MNWFRRLFDTPRNDQRPRPPRDMRKMNEDWKAGDLAMCVVPFFFPGSAFDPRLGEILRVSEVTEGPVALVNAVAYGLRFHGKPANHAWVCTAFIKIRPEATADEVEEGIIAKIKRAARKGAGVDA
;
A
#
# COMPACT_ATOMS: atom_id res chain seq x y z
N MET A 1 8.81 -18.15 -64.32
CA MET A 1 9.83 -17.72 -63.33
C MET A 1 9.44 -16.36 -62.76
N ASN A 2 8.71 -16.30 -61.64
CA ASN A 2 8.27 -15.05 -61.01
C ASN A 2 8.92 -14.89 -59.63
N TRP A 3 10.15 -14.40 -59.62
CA TRP A 3 10.98 -14.31 -58.40
C TRP A 3 10.80 -12.96 -57.68
N PHE A 4 10.15 -11.99 -58.33
CA PHE A 4 9.98 -10.62 -57.82
C PHE A 4 8.86 -10.42 -56.80
N ARG A 5 8.03 -11.45 -56.52
CA ARG A 5 6.93 -11.32 -55.53
C ARG A 5 7.36 -11.41 -54.05
N ARG A 6 8.59 -11.83 -53.75
CA ARG A 6 9.09 -11.99 -52.37
C ARG A 6 9.77 -10.75 -51.78
N LEU A 7 9.98 -9.69 -52.55
CA LEU A 7 10.62 -8.46 -52.06
C LEU A 7 9.64 -7.44 -51.47
N PHE A 8 8.33 -7.67 -51.62
CA PHE A 8 7.27 -6.83 -51.06
C PHE A 8 6.44 -7.53 -49.98
N ASP A 9 6.79 -8.76 -49.57
CA ASP A 9 6.34 -9.33 -48.31
C ASP A 9 7.14 -8.67 -47.18
N THR A 10 6.83 -7.39 -46.94
CA THR A 10 7.17 -6.76 -45.67
C THR A 10 6.52 -7.62 -44.59
N PRO A 11 7.25 -8.13 -43.59
CA PRO A 11 6.59 -8.77 -42.47
C PRO A 11 5.59 -7.75 -41.94
N ARG A 12 4.30 -8.10 -42.01
CA ARG A 12 3.22 -7.30 -41.42
C ARG A 12 3.71 -6.92 -40.04
N ASN A 13 3.95 -5.63 -39.85
CA ASN A 13 4.19 -5.02 -38.57
C ASN A 13 3.21 -5.68 -37.61
N ASP A 14 3.72 -6.51 -36.70
CA ASP A 14 2.94 -7.31 -35.78
C ASP A 14 2.36 -6.29 -34.78
N GLN A 15 1.34 -5.55 -35.21
CA GLN A 15 0.63 -4.49 -34.47
C GLN A 15 -0.22 -5.09 -33.34
N ARG A 16 0.16 -6.26 -32.84
CA ARG A 16 -0.46 -6.84 -31.66
C ARG A 16 -0.08 -5.93 -30.48
N PRO A 17 -1.06 -5.38 -29.75
CA PRO A 17 -0.76 -4.59 -28.57
C PRO A 17 0.13 -5.42 -27.65
N ARG A 18 1.21 -4.82 -27.15
CA ARG A 18 2.11 -5.50 -26.22
C ARG A 18 1.29 -5.94 -25.00
N PRO A 19 1.49 -7.18 -24.50
CA PRO A 19 0.81 -7.62 -23.30
C PRO A 19 1.16 -6.66 -22.15
N PRO A 20 0.22 -6.41 -21.21
CA PRO A 20 0.49 -5.55 -20.07
C PRO A 20 1.70 -6.03 -19.28
N ARG A 21 2.53 -5.10 -18.81
CA ARG A 21 3.64 -5.41 -17.90
C ARG A 21 3.06 -5.94 -16.59
N ASP A 22 3.53 -7.10 -16.15
CA ASP A 22 3.18 -7.63 -14.85
C ASP A 22 3.97 -6.93 -13.74
N MET A 23 3.27 -6.20 -12.87
CA MET A 23 3.81 -5.52 -11.70
C MET A 23 3.14 -6.03 -10.41
N ARG A 24 2.57 -7.23 -10.42
CA ARG A 24 1.87 -7.85 -9.27
C ARG A 24 2.83 -8.39 -8.20
N LYS A 25 4.10 -8.03 -8.24
CA LYS A 25 5.04 -8.30 -7.15
C LYS A 25 4.74 -7.33 -6.00
N MET A 26 3.97 -7.78 -5.02
CA MET A 26 3.69 -6.99 -3.82
C MET A 26 5.00 -6.69 -3.07
N ASN A 27 5.11 -5.48 -2.54
CA ASN A 27 6.23 -5.10 -1.67
C ASN A 27 6.11 -5.73 -0.28
N GLU A 28 4.88 -5.93 0.22
CA GLU A 28 4.58 -6.50 1.53
C GLU A 28 3.33 -7.39 1.49
N ASP A 29 3.07 -8.12 2.58
CA ASP A 29 1.93 -9.04 2.76
C ASP A 29 0.62 -8.29 3.10
N TRP A 30 0.24 -7.35 2.24
CA TRP A 30 -0.93 -6.50 2.49
C TRP A 30 -2.23 -7.28 2.64
N LYS A 31 -3.02 -6.90 3.63
CA LYS A 31 -4.39 -7.39 3.87
C LYS A 31 -5.28 -6.28 4.43
N ALA A 32 -6.58 -6.48 4.35
CA ALA A 32 -7.54 -5.60 5.00
C ALA A 32 -7.26 -5.52 6.51
N GLY A 33 -7.36 -4.33 7.09
CA GLY A 33 -7.04 -4.03 8.48
C GLY A 33 -5.59 -3.56 8.73
N ASP A 34 -4.67 -3.79 7.79
CA ASP A 34 -3.30 -3.30 7.92
C ASP A 34 -3.25 -1.76 7.97
N LEU A 35 -2.23 -1.23 8.66
CA LEU A 35 -1.90 0.19 8.63
C LEU A 35 -0.82 0.44 7.57
N ALA A 36 -1.05 1.44 6.73
CA ALA A 36 -0.17 1.83 5.65
C ALA A 36 0.22 3.30 5.81
N MET A 37 1.51 3.61 5.70
CA MET A 37 2.00 4.99 5.61
C MET A 37 2.34 5.32 4.16
N CYS A 38 1.82 6.43 3.64
CA CYS A 38 2.19 6.92 2.32
C CYS A 38 3.65 7.42 2.31
N VAL A 39 4.44 6.96 1.35
CA VAL A 39 5.87 7.33 1.20
C VAL A 39 6.18 8.08 -0.09
N VAL A 40 5.18 8.32 -0.93
CA VAL A 40 5.33 9.11 -2.16
C VAL A 40 4.91 10.56 -1.93
N PRO A 41 5.63 11.54 -2.50
CA PRO A 41 5.30 12.95 -2.35
C PRO A 41 4.09 13.39 -3.18
N PHE A 42 3.80 12.71 -4.29
CA PHE A 42 2.67 12.99 -5.18
C PHE A 42 2.31 11.77 -6.03
N PHE A 43 1.10 11.75 -6.59
CA PHE A 43 0.65 10.76 -7.56
C PHE A 43 0.44 11.40 -8.93
N PHE A 44 0.55 10.59 -9.99
CA PHE A 44 0.31 11.02 -11.35
C PHE A 44 -0.58 10.02 -12.10
N PRO A 45 -1.75 10.45 -12.64
CA PRO A 45 -2.33 11.78 -12.46
C PRO A 45 -2.77 11.98 -10.99
N GLY A 46 -2.59 13.18 -10.45
CA GLY A 46 -2.96 13.49 -9.07
C GLY A 46 -4.47 13.66 -8.91
N SER A 47 -4.98 13.45 -7.70
CA SER A 47 -6.38 13.62 -7.30
C SER A 47 -6.49 14.29 -5.93
N ALA A 48 -7.62 14.95 -5.65
CA ALA A 48 -7.89 15.55 -4.33
C ALA A 48 -8.00 14.50 -3.20
N PHE A 49 -8.12 13.22 -3.55
CA PHE A 49 -8.25 12.12 -2.59
C PHE A 49 -6.90 11.49 -2.23
N ASP A 50 -5.85 11.84 -2.96
CA ASP A 50 -4.55 11.22 -2.81
C ASP A 50 -4.01 11.36 -1.39
N PRO A 51 -3.48 10.27 -0.81
CA PRO A 51 -2.82 10.33 0.49
C PRO A 51 -1.62 11.28 0.46
N ARG A 52 -1.49 12.11 1.48
CA ARG A 52 -0.31 12.97 1.66
C ARG A 52 0.89 12.14 2.10
N LEU A 53 2.10 12.60 1.80
CA LEU A 53 3.32 12.00 2.34
C LEU A 53 3.26 11.92 3.87
N GLY A 54 3.51 10.73 4.41
CA GLY A 54 3.44 10.44 5.84
C GLY A 54 2.03 10.19 6.39
N GLU A 55 0.97 10.33 5.58
CA GLU A 55 -0.40 10.02 6.00
C GLU A 55 -0.52 8.51 6.29
N ILE A 56 -1.08 8.20 7.46
CA ILE A 56 -1.32 6.82 7.91
C ILE A 56 -2.79 6.49 7.67
N LEU A 57 -3.02 5.41 6.92
CA LEU A 57 -4.35 4.96 6.51
C LEU A 57 -4.54 3.48 6.85
N ARG A 58 -5.78 3.10 7.14
CA ARG A 58 -6.15 1.70 7.33
C ARG A 58 -6.63 1.09 6.02
N VAL A 59 -5.98 0.02 5.59
CA VAL A 59 -6.33 -0.73 4.38
C VAL A 59 -7.73 -1.33 4.56
N SER A 60 -8.64 -1.04 3.63
CA SER A 60 -9.98 -1.64 3.59
C SER A 60 -10.03 -2.86 2.68
N GLU A 61 -9.26 -2.84 1.58
CA GLU A 61 -9.26 -3.88 0.57
C GLU A 61 -7.93 -3.86 -0.21
N VAL A 62 -7.48 -5.03 -0.63
CA VAL A 62 -6.39 -5.20 -1.60
C VAL A 62 -7.01 -5.64 -2.92
N THR A 63 -6.71 -4.92 -4.00
CA THR A 63 -7.33 -5.16 -5.32
C THR A 63 -6.27 -5.34 -6.39
N GLU A 64 -6.52 -6.21 -7.36
CA GLU A 64 -5.69 -6.34 -8.58
C GLU A 64 -6.35 -5.54 -9.70
N GLY A 65 -5.58 -4.70 -10.40
CA GLY A 65 -6.14 -3.90 -11.47
C GLY A 65 -5.11 -3.25 -12.40
N PRO A 66 -5.59 -2.66 -13.50
CA PRO A 66 -4.75 -1.96 -14.44
C PRO A 66 -4.21 -0.65 -13.84
N VAL A 67 -2.98 -0.30 -14.20
CA VAL A 67 -2.37 1.00 -13.87
C VAL A 67 -2.60 1.94 -15.04
N ALA A 68 -3.35 3.04 -14.80
CA ALA A 68 -3.92 3.91 -15.83
C ALA A 68 -2.92 4.45 -16.88
N LEU A 69 -1.63 4.55 -16.56
CA LEU A 69 -0.63 5.22 -17.40
C LEU A 69 0.47 4.33 -18.01
N VAL A 70 0.63 3.08 -17.59
CA VAL A 70 1.84 2.30 -17.92
C VAL A 70 1.59 0.95 -18.58
N ASN A 71 0.38 0.71 -19.12
CA ASN A 71 -0.04 -0.60 -19.66
C ASN A 71 0.47 -1.75 -18.79
N ALA A 72 0.15 -1.69 -17.49
CA ALA A 72 0.63 -2.63 -16.49
C ALA A 72 -0.53 -3.07 -15.59
N VAL A 73 -0.35 -4.21 -14.93
CA VAL A 73 -1.26 -4.72 -13.89
C VAL A 73 -0.51 -4.76 -12.57
N ALA A 74 -1.11 -4.24 -11.51
CA ALA A 74 -0.49 -4.18 -10.18
C ALA A 74 -1.52 -4.42 -9.08
N TYR A 75 -1.03 -4.66 -7.86
CA TYR A 75 -1.86 -4.62 -6.67
C TYR A 75 -2.00 -3.18 -6.16
N GLY A 76 -3.25 -2.77 -5.91
CA GLY A 76 -3.63 -1.52 -5.30
C GLY A 76 -4.22 -1.71 -3.90
N LEU A 77 -4.10 -0.69 -3.09
CA LEU A 77 -4.70 -0.59 -1.76
C LEU A 77 -5.85 0.40 -1.80
N ARG A 78 -6.98 0.00 -1.22
CA ARG A 78 -8.09 0.89 -0.87
C ARG A 78 -8.04 1.18 0.63
N PHE A 79 -8.55 2.33 1.03
CA PHE A 79 -8.46 2.80 2.41
C PHE A 79 -9.82 3.22 2.97
N HIS A 80 -10.01 2.99 4.26
CA HIS A 80 -11.15 3.57 4.98
C HIS A 80 -11.13 5.10 4.91
N GLY A 81 -12.29 5.71 4.71
CA GLY A 81 -12.42 7.17 4.58
C GLY A 81 -12.02 7.74 3.22
N LYS A 82 -11.57 6.89 2.28
CA LYS A 82 -11.32 7.27 0.88
C LYS A 82 -12.40 6.70 -0.03
N PRO A 83 -12.59 7.24 -1.25
CA PRO A 83 -13.59 6.72 -2.20
C PRO A 83 -13.35 5.25 -2.54
N ALA A 84 -14.40 4.42 -2.47
CA ALA A 84 -14.30 2.98 -2.69
C ALA A 84 -13.91 2.59 -4.13
N ASN A 85 -14.11 3.50 -5.09
CA ASN A 85 -13.72 3.31 -6.49
C ASN A 85 -12.27 3.75 -6.77
N HIS A 86 -11.51 4.14 -5.75
CA HIS A 86 -10.13 4.61 -5.88
C HIS A 86 -9.16 3.65 -5.19
N ALA A 87 -8.11 3.25 -5.89
CA ALA A 87 -7.04 2.41 -5.35
C ALA A 87 -5.68 3.00 -5.74
N TRP A 88 -4.72 2.90 -4.83
CA TRP A 88 -3.35 3.38 -5.04
C TRP A 88 -2.38 2.19 -5.04
N VAL A 89 -1.39 2.20 -5.94
CA VAL A 89 -0.44 1.09 -6.07
C VAL A 89 0.27 0.83 -4.74
N CYS A 90 0.33 -0.43 -4.30
CA CYS A 90 0.85 -0.82 -2.98
C CYS A 90 2.29 -0.36 -2.70
N THR A 91 3.12 -0.20 -3.74
CA THR A 91 4.50 0.28 -3.62
C THR A 91 4.63 1.75 -3.22
N ALA A 92 3.52 2.51 -3.23
CA ALA A 92 3.49 3.88 -2.73
C ALA A 92 3.38 3.97 -1.20
N PHE A 93 3.30 2.81 -0.52
CA PHE A 93 3.10 2.71 0.92
C PHE A 93 4.08 1.73 1.56
N ILE A 94 4.31 1.93 2.85
CA ILE A 94 4.97 0.95 3.72
C ILE A 94 4.05 0.54 4.86
N LYS A 95 4.11 -0.72 5.27
CA LYS A 95 3.26 -1.27 6.32
C LYS A 95 3.78 -0.84 7.69
N ILE A 96 2.89 -0.29 8.50
CA ILE A 96 3.18 0.02 9.90
C ILE A 96 2.81 -1.21 10.70
N ARG A 97 3.82 -1.84 11.30
CA ARG A 97 3.62 -2.88 12.30
C ARG A 97 3.55 -2.15 13.64
N PRO A 98 2.41 -2.18 14.37
CA PRO A 98 2.45 -1.78 15.76
C PRO A 98 3.47 -2.68 16.42
N GLU A 99 4.58 -2.10 16.87
CA GLU A 99 5.49 -2.82 17.76
C GLU A 99 4.66 -3.31 18.94
N ALA A 100 4.89 -4.54 19.38
CA ALA A 100 4.19 -5.19 20.49
C ALA A 100 4.54 -4.54 21.84
N THR A 101 4.50 -3.22 21.93
CA THR A 101 4.82 -2.43 23.13
C THR A 101 3.57 -2.07 23.93
N ALA A 102 2.37 -2.46 23.49
CA ALA A 102 1.16 -2.31 24.29
C ALA A 102 1.26 -3.10 25.62
N ASP A 103 1.79 -4.33 25.57
CA ASP A 103 1.94 -5.18 26.75
C ASP A 103 3.05 -4.64 27.70
N GLU A 104 4.17 -4.15 27.15
CA GLU A 104 5.25 -3.55 27.95
C GLU A 104 4.84 -2.22 28.61
N VAL A 105 4.01 -1.42 27.93
CA VAL A 105 3.49 -0.16 28.46
C VAL A 105 2.42 -0.42 29.52
N GLU A 106 1.53 -1.39 29.32
CA GLU A 106 0.48 -1.73 30.29
C GLU A 106 1.09 -2.30 31.58
N GLU A 107 2.07 -3.21 31.48
CA GLU A 107 2.80 -3.71 32.66
C GLU A 107 3.55 -2.58 33.39
N GLY A 108 4.19 -1.66 32.65
CA GLY A 108 4.89 -0.51 33.21
C GLY A 108 3.96 0.48 33.93
N ILE A 109 2.75 0.70 33.41
CA ILE A 109 1.73 1.57 34.03
C ILE A 109 1.14 0.89 35.27
N ILE A 110 0.77 -0.40 35.19
CA ILE A 110 0.26 -1.17 36.33
C ILE A 110 1.31 -1.22 37.46
N ALA A 111 2.59 -1.43 37.13
CA ALA A 111 3.67 -1.42 38.11
C ALA A 111 3.84 -0.06 38.81
N LYS A 112 3.75 1.05 38.05
CA LYS A 112 3.79 2.41 38.63
C LYS A 112 2.61 2.69 39.56
N ILE A 113 1.40 2.29 39.18
CA ILE A 113 0.19 2.43 40.01
C ILE A 113 0.31 1.62 41.30
N LYS A 114 0.74 0.34 41.22
CA LYS A 114 0.97 -0.51 42.39
C LYS A 114 2.02 0.07 43.34
N ARG A 115 3.10 0.66 42.80
CA ARG A 115 4.16 1.30 43.59
C ARG A 115 3.68 2.57 44.28
N ALA A 116 2.89 3.39 43.61
CA ALA A 116 2.28 4.58 44.20
C ALA A 116 1.29 4.23 45.32
N ALA A 117 0.46 3.19 45.12
CA ALA A 117 -0.47 2.72 46.15
C ALA A 117 0.24 2.22 47.43
N ARG A 118 1.38 1.52 47.29
CA ARG A 118 2.19 1.10 48.44
C ARG A 118 2.87 2.26 49.18
N LYS A 119 3.19 3.35 48.48
CA LYS A 119 3.86 4.52 49.06
C LYS A 119 2.87 5.50 49.72
N GLY A 120 1.60 5.48 49.32
CA GLY A 120 0.53 6.28 49.93
C GLY A 120 -0.14 5.65 51.16
N ALA A 121 0.08 4.36 51.44
CA ALA A 121 -0.51 3.65 52.58
C ALA A 121 0.30 3.74 53.89
N GLY A 122 1.28 4.65 53.97
CA GLY A 122 2.25 4.74 55.06
C GLY A 122 2.39 6.12 55.68
N VAL A 123 1.34 6.94 55.70
CA VAL A 123 1.29 8.17 56.50
C VAL A 123 -0.11 8.28 57.11
N ASP A 124 -0.20 7.83 58.36
CA ASP A 124 -1.09 8.28 59.45
C ASP A 124 -1.57 7.10 60.30
N ALA A 125 -0.71 6.68 61.23
CA ALA A 125 -1.04 6.27 62.61
C ALA A 125 0.26 5.97 63.38
#